data_AF-A0A7W5P5M3-F1
#
_entry.id   AF-A0A7W5P5M3-F1
#
_cell.length_a   1.000
_cell.length_b   1.000
_cell.length_c   1.000
_cell.angle_alpha   90.00
_cell.angle_beta   90.00
_cell.angle_gamma   90.00
#
_symmetry.space_group_name_H-M   'P 1'
#
loop_
_entity.id
_entity.type
_entity.pdbx_description
1 polymer ?
#
loop_
_entity_poly.entity_id
_entity_poly.type
_entity_poly.pdbx_seq_one_letter_code
_entity_poly.pdbx_strand_id
1 'polypeptide(L)'
;MTSAAGQPDSGAKRQVGWIAWQPLWPPVRTALQTYADALRADQPDLRVQLEGSSNPAYPLLSSMSLNVTGPPWDEDVVLSARVWRGSDEFVFRCDIADGDGQILAEVPEASIAADEPEAHLLLWARRHLDDYLVFVQAELDTVRDQLTTAQQGRA
;
A
#
# COMPACT_ATOMS: atom_id res chain seq x y z
N MET A 1 -18.89 -59.19 16.43
CA MET A 1 -19.99 -58.37 15.88
C MET A 1 -20.27 -57.33 16.96
N THR A 2 -19.98 -56.04 16.80
CA THR A 2 -20.27 -55.18 15.64
C THR A 2 -19.30 -54.00 15.64
N SER A 3 -18.67 -53.73 14.49
CA SER A 3 -17.91 -52.50 14.23
C SER A 3 -18.86 -51.31 14.16
N ALA A 4 -18.49 -50.19 14.79
CA ALA A 4 -19.05 -48.89 14.48
C ALA A 4 -17.91 -48.01 13.97
N ALA A 5 -17.78 -47.98 12.64
CA ALA A 5 -17.07 -46.94 11.93
C ALA A 5 -17.94 -45.67 11.99
N GLY A 6 -17.39 -44.58 12.53
CA GLY A 6 -18.05 -43.28 12.63
C GLY A 6 -17.14 -42.19 12.08
N GLN A 7 -17.40 -41.84 10.82
CA GLN A 7 -17.11 -40.62 10.05
C GLN A 7 -15.78 -39.86 10.22
N PRO A 8 -15.11 -39.51 9.10
CA PRO A 8 -14.05 -38.50 9.10
C PRO A 8 -14.67 -37.14 9.42
N ASP A 9 -14.10 -36.48 10.43
CA ASP A 9 -14.41 -35.12 10.83
C ASP A 9 -14.27 -34.20 9.61
N SER A 10 -15.41 -33.79 9.09
CA SER A 10 -15.53 -32.97 7.90
C SER A 10 -15.02 -31.57 8.22
N GLY A 11 -13.77 -31.32 7.84
CA GLY A 11 -13.22 -30.00 7.52
C GLY A 11 -13.73 -28.89 8.44
N ALA A 12 -13.17 -28.81 9.64
CA ALA A 12 -13.21 -27.58 10.39
C ALA A 12 -12.70 -26.46 9.47
N LYS A 13 -13.63 -25.68 8.91
CA LYS A 13 -13.32 -24.39 8.29
C LYS A 13 -12.65 -23.59 9.39
N ARG A 14 -11.31 -23.63 9.44
CA ARG A 14 -10.53 -22.75 10.31
C ARG A 14 -11.05 -21.37 10.00
N GLN A 15 -11.73 -20.76 10.97
CA GLN A 15 -11.89 -19.32 10.96
C GLN A 15 -10.47 -18.79 10.82
N VAL A 16 -10.16 -18.23 9.66
CA VAL A 16 -8.89 -17.55 9.44
C VAL A 16 -8.87 -16.47 10.51
N GLY A 17 -8.00 -16.67 11.50
CA GLY A 17 -7.77 -15.69 12.55
C GLY A 17 -7.44 -14.37 11.89
N TRP A 18 -7.84 -13.28 12.54
CA TRP A 18 -7.48 -11.94 12.10
C TRP A 18 -5.97 -11.87 11.79
N ILE A 19 -5.61 -11.72 10.52
CA ILE A 19 -4.20 -11.59 10.12
C ILE A 19 -3.71 -10.23 10.63
N ALA A 20 -2.61 -10.24 11.37
CA ALA A 20 -2.03 -9.02 11.92
C ALA A 20 -1.19 -8.28 10.86
N TRP A 21 -1.84 -7.49 10.01
CA TRP A 21 -1.17 -6.67 8.98
C TRP A 21 -0.49 -5.42 9.54
N GLN A 22 -0.94 -4.92 10.68
CA GLN A 22 -0.49 -3.66 11.30
C GLN A 22 1.04 -3.56 11.49
N PRO A 23 1.77 -4.64 11.86
CA PRO A 23 3.23 -4.58 11.99
C PRO A 23 3.99 -4.29 10.70
N LEU A 24 3.35 -4.40 9.52
CA LEU A 24 3.99 -4.06 8.25
C LEU A 24 4.05 -2.54 8.00
N TRP A 25 3.24 -1.73 8.68
CA TRP A 25 3.17 -0.29 8.45
C TRP A 25 4.39 0.51 8.93
N PRO A 26 4.92 0.33 10.17
CA PRO A 26 5.99 1.20 10.67
C PRO A 26 7.23 1.28 9.76
N PRO A 27 7.76 0.17 9.19
CA PRO A 27 8.88 0.24 8.24
C PRO A 27 8.58 1.06 6.98
N VAL A 28 7.38 0.88 6.40
CA VAL A 28 6.93 1.60 5.21
C VAL A 28 6.81 3.08 5.51
N ARG A 29 6.19 3.44 6.64
CA ARG A 29 6.08 4.83 7.10
C ARG A 29 7.45 5.50 7.24
N THR A 30 8.42 4.82 7.83
CA THR A 30 9.78 5.36 7.99
C THR A 30 10.44 5.64 6.64
N ALA A 31 10.30 4.74 5.67
CA ALA A 31 10.83 4.93 4.33
C ALA A 31 10.13 6.09 3.60
N LEU A 32 8.80 6.14 3.62
CA LEU A 32 8.02 7.25 3.02
C LEU A 32 8.36 8.59 3.66
N GLN A 33 8.57 8.64 4.98
CA GLN A 33 9.02 9.86 5.67
C GLN A 33 10.41 10.30 5.16
N THR A 34 11.32 9.35 4.90
CA THR A 34 12.64 9.66 4.36
C THR A 34 12.53 10.28 2.95
N TYR A 35 11.64 9.76 2.12
CA TYR A 35 11.38 10.31 0.78
C TYR A 35 10.72 11.70 0.85
N ALA A 36 9.76 11.89 1.75
CA ALA A 36 9.14 13.19 2.02
C ALA A 36 10.17 14.25 2.44
N ASP A 37 11.11 13.89 3.33
CA ASP A 37 12.16 14.79 3.77
C ASP A 37 13.12 15.14 2.63
N ALA A 38 13.41 14.18 1.73
CA ALA A 38 14.20 14.44 0.53
C ALA A 38 13.49 15.39 -0.45
N LEU A 39 12.18 15.26 -0.65
CA LEU A 39 11.40 16.16 -1.49
C LEU A 39 11.31 17.57 -0.88
N ARG A 40 11.21 17.69 0.44
CA ARG A 40 11.21 18.97 1.16
C ARG A 40 12.52 19.76 1.04
N ALA A 41 13.64 19.08 0.81
CA ALA A 41 14.90 19.76 0.56
C ALA A 41 14.83 20.66 -0.68
N ASP A 42 14.06 20.24 -1.70
CA ASP A 42 13.85 20.98 -2.93
C ASP A 42 12.61 21.89 -2.85
N GLN A 43 11.62 21.50 -2.03
CA GLN A 43 10.32 22.19 -1.88
C GLN A 43 9.98 22.39 -0.39
N PRO A 44 10.52 23.44 0.27
CA PRO A 44 10.40 23.62 1.72
C PRO A 44 8.95 23.73 2.23
N ASP A 45 8.03 24.22 1.39
CA ASP A 45 6.62 24.40 1.74
C ASP A 45 5.76 23.15 1.50
N LEU A 46 6.38 22.04 1.04
CA LEU A 46 5.70 20.77 0.77
C LEU A 46 5.01 20.22 2.02
N ARG A 47 3.68 20.15 1.94
CA ARG A 47 2.82 19.46 2.90
C ARG A 47 2.79 17.98 2.56
N VAL A 48 2.86 17.17 3.60
CA VAL A 48 2.93 15.72 3.48
C VAL A 48 1.99 15.12 4.50
N GLN A 49 1.12 14.24 4.03
CA GLN A 49 0.27 13.40 4.87
C GLN A 49 0.63 11.93 4.61
N LEU A 50 1.00 11.23 5.67
CA LEU A 50 1.24 9.79 5.63
C LEU A 50 0.08 9.08 6.31
N GLU A 51 -0.54 8.15 5.59
CA GLU A 51 -1.60 7.31 6.13
C GLU A 51 -1.24 5.84 6.02
N GLY A 52 -1.51 5.11 7.09
CA GLY A 52 -1.51 3.66 7.10
C GLY A 52 -2.80 3.20 7.75
N SER A 53 -3.57 2.38 7.07
CA SER A 53 -4.81 1.84 7.61
C SER A 53 -4.96 0.34 7.33
N SER A 54 -5.79 -0.29 8.14
CA SER A 54 -6.09 -1.72 8.04
C SER A 54 -7.56 -1.91 8.39
N ASN A 55 -8.32 -2.48 7.46
CA ASN A 55 -9.71 -2.85 7.65
C ASN A 55 -9.99 -4.17 6.90
N PRO A 56 -11.16 -4.80 7.09
CA PRO A 56 -11.45 -6.09 6.45
C PRO A 56 -11.40 -6.11 4.92
N ALA A 57 -11.69 -4.98 4.26
CA ALA A 57 -11.64 -4.86 2.79
C ALA A 57 -10.22 -4.55 2.29
N TYR A 58 -9.53 -3.65 3.01
CA TYR A 58 -8.15 -3.25 2.78
C TYR A 58 -7.31 -3.62 4.00
N PRO A 59 -6.92 -4.90 4.13
CA PRO A 59 -6.08 -5.38 5.22
C PRO A 59 -4.79 -4.57 5.35
N LEU A 60 -4.29 -4.01 4.26
CA LEU A 60 -3.18 -3.08 4.28
C LEU A 60 -3.44 -1.95 3.28
N LEU A 61 -3.39 -0.71 3.76
CA LEU A 61 -3.31 0.50 2.96
C LEU A 61 -2.15 1.33 3.47
N SER A 62 -1.34 1.84 2.55
CA SER A 62 -0.29 2.81 2.77
C SER A 62 -0.45 3.91 1.71
N SER A 63 -0.50 5.16 2.13
CA SER A 63 -0.45 6.30 1.21
C SER A 63 0.44 7.42 1.73
N MET A 64 1.03 8.15 0.79
CA MET A 64 1.68 9.42 1.00
C MET A 64 1.06 10.44 0.05
N SER A 65 0.33 11.40 0.62
CA SER A 65 -0.25 12.52 -0.11
C SER A 65 0.67 13.72 0.00
N LEU A 66 0.98 14.32 -1.13
CA LEU A 66 1.91 15.43 -1.29
C LEU A 66 1.17 16.63 -1.84
N ASN A 67 1.39 17.79 -1.22
CA ASN A 67 0.73 19.03 -1.62
C ASN A 67 1.70 20.21 -1.49
N VAL A 68 1.97 20.89 -2.59
CA VAL A 68 2.70 22.16 -2.64
C VAL A 68 1.75 23.35 -2.66
N THR A 69 0.50 23.17 -3.11
CA THR A 69 -0.46 24.27 -3.26
C THR A 69 -1.89 23.91 -2.86
N GLY A 70 -2.59 24.80 -2.15
CA GLY A 70 -4.04 24.69 -1.97
C GLY A 70 -4.52 24.33 -0.54
N PRO A 71 -5.83 24.05 -0.38
CA PRO A 71 -6.42 23.63 0.89
C PRO A 71 -5.79 22.30 1.38
N PRO A 72 -5.81 22.00 2.68
CA PRO A 72 -5.18 20.79 3.25
C PRO A 72 -5.72 19.44 2.74
N TRP A 73 -6.75 19.45 1.89
CA TRP A 73 -7.46 18.29 1.37
C TRP A 73 -7.30 18.13 -0.15
N ASP A 74 -6.55 19.02 -0.80
CA ASP A 74 -6.14 18.87 -2.19
C ASP A 74 -4.78 18.16 -2.20
N GLU A 75 -4.57 17.28 -3.16
CA GLU A 75 -3.35 16.48 -3.29
C GLU A 75 -2.78 16.82 -4.67
N ASP A 76 -1.49 17.13 -4.78
CA ASP A 76 -0.86 17.35 -6.08
C ASP A 76 -0.30 16.02 -6.62
N VAL A 77 0.19 15.16 -5.71
CA VAL A 77 0.68 13.81 -6.00
C VAL A 77 0.30 12.87 -4.85
N VAL A 78 -0.11 11.65 -5.19
CA VAL A 78 -0.39 10.57 -4.23
C VAL A 78 0.45 9.35 -4.59
N LEU A 79 1.15 8.80 -3.61
CA LEU A 79 1.84 7.52 -3.72
C LEU A 79 1.07 6.51 -2.88
N SER A 80 0.67 5.38 -3.47
CA SER A 80 -0.21 4.44 -2.80
C SER A 80 0.28 2.99 -2.95
N ALA A 81 0.08 2.20 -1.89
CA ALA A 81 0.20 0.75 -1.91
C ALA A 81 -0.93 0.14 -1.10
N ARG A 82 -1.60 -0.87 -1.64
CA ARG A 82 -2.77 -1.49 -1.02
C ARG A 82 -2.80 -3.00 -1.23
N VAL A 83 -3.23 -3.71 -0.18
CA VAL A 83 -3.66 -5.09 -0.24
C VAL A 83 -5.16 -5.12 -0.02
N TRP A 84 -5.91 -5.77 -0.92
CA TRP A 84 -7.33 -6.05 -0.72
C TRP A 84 -7.64 -7.54 -0.82
N ARG A 85 -8.74 -7.93 -0.18
CA ARG A 85 -9.26 -9.31 -0.21
C ARG A 85 -10.18 -9.47 -1.42
N GLY A 86 -9.76 -10.27 -2.40
CA GLY A 86 -10.63 -10.81 -3.46
C GLY A 86 -11.48 -11.98 -2.96
N SER A 87 -12.16 -12.73 -3.85
CA SER A 87 -12.91 -13.92 -3.43
C SER A 87 -11.96 -14.99 -2.84
N ASP A 88 -10.93 -15.34 -3.60
CA ASP A 88 -10.04 -16.48 -3.34
C ASP A 88 -8.58 -16.08 -3.22
N GLU A 89 -8.29 -14.78 -3.24
CA GLU A 89 -6.93 -14.24 -3.21
C GLU A 89 -6.82 -12.95 -2.39
N PHE A 90 -5.59 -12.59 -2.04
CA PHE A 90 -5.21 -11.22 -1.73
C PHE A 90 -4.51 -10.64 -2.94
N VAL A 91 -4.80 -9.38 -3.25
CA VAL A 91 -4.19 -8.67 -4.37
C VAL A 91 -3.45 -7.45 -3.83
N PHE A 92 -2.23 -7.26 -4.31
CA PHE A 92 -1.39 -6.11 -4.04
C PHE A 92 -1.32 -5.22 -5.29
N ARG A 93 -1.48 -3.92 -5.10
CA ARG A 93 -1.26 -2.89 -6.12
C ARG A 93 -0.52 -1.71 -5.50
N CYS A 94 0.34 -1.08 -6.28
CA CYS A 94 0.87 0.23 -5.97
C CYS A 94 0.94 1.11 -7.22
N ASP A 95 0.81 2.41 -6.99
CA ASP A 95 0.84 3.43 -8.03
C ASP A 95 1.27 4.79 -7.47
N ILE A 96 1.66 5.67 -8.39
CA ILE A 96 1.85 7.10 -8.17
C ILE A 96 0.87 7.81 -9.11
N ALA A 97 0.03 8.67 -8.57
CA ALA A 97 -0.97 9.43 -9.30
C ALA A 97 -0.82 10.93 -9.04
N ASP A 98 -1.30 11.75 -9.96
CA ASP A 98 -1.49 13.17 -9.70
C ASP A 98 -2.79 13.44 -8.90
N GLY A 99 -3.02 14.71 -8.55
CA GLY A 99 -4.21 15.17 -7.84
C GLY A 99 -5.55 14.91 -8.52
N ASP A 100 -5.55 14.74 -9.84
CA ASP A 100 -6.74 14.42 -10.62
C ASP A 100 -6.97 12.89 -10.73
N GLY A 101 -6.06 12.10 -10.15
CA GLY A 101 -6.11 10.65 -10.14
C GLY A 101 -5.54 10.00 -11.41
N GLN A 102 -4.85 10.75 -12.26
CA GLN A 102 -4.14 10.18 -13.40
C GLN A 102 -2.89 9.45 -12.91
N ILE A 103 -2.76 8.18 -13.29
CA ILE A 103 -1.59 7.37 -12.96
C ILE A 103 -0.38 7.90 -13.74
N LEU A 104 0.66 8.29 -13.00
CA LEU A 104 1.95 8.72 -13.52
C LEU A 104 2.90 7.53 -13.68
N ALA A 105 2.87 6.61 -12.72
CA ALA A 105 3.63 5.37 -12.73
C ALA A 105 2.90 4.28 -11.92
N GLU A 106 3.01 3.02 -12.36
CA GLU A 106 2.45 1.87 -11.64
C GLU A 106 3.29 0.61 -11.82
N VAL A 107 3.16 -0.31 -10.87
CA VAL A 107 3.76 -1.65 -10.95
C VAL A 107 2.63 -2.65 -11.24
N PRO A 108 2.88 -3.71 -12.03
CA PRO A 108 1.90 -4.77 -12.23
C PRO A 108 1.37 -5.33 -10.92
N GLU A 109 0.05 -5.59 -10.89
CA GLU A 109 -0.60 -6.20 -9.74
C GLU A 109 -0.01 -7.59 -9.45
N ALA A 110 0.04 -7.93 -8.17
CA ALA A 110 0.46 -9.25 -7.71
C ALA A 110 -0.65 -9.87 -6.87
N SER A 111 -0.78 -11.19 -6.90
CA SER A 111 -1.75 -11.89 -6.06
C SER A 111 -1.18 -13.14 -5.40
N ILE A 112 -1.85 -13.55 -4.32
CA ILE A 112 -1.57 -14.76 -3.56
C ILE A 112 -2.87 -15.41 -3.14
N ALA A 113 -2.94 -16.74 -3.16
CA ALA A 113 -4.12 -17.47 -2.73
C ALA A 113 -4.45 -17.18 -1.26
N ALA A 114 -5.73 -17.03 -0.95
CA ALA A 114 -6.18 -16.57 0.36
C ALA A 114 -6.15 -17.63 1.46
N ASP A 115 -6.07 -18.89 1.06
CA ASP A 115 -5.96 -20.05 1.93
C ASP A 115 -4.51 -20.37 2.31
N GLU A 116 -3.55 -19.60 1.79
CA GLU A 116 -2.16 -19.66 2.22
C GLU A 116 -2.02 -19.40 3.73
N PRO A 117 -1.04 -20.04 4.40
CA PRO A 117 -0.72 -19.76 5.78
C PRO A 117 -0.45 -18.26 6.02
N GLU A 118 -0.89 -17.75 7.18
CA GLU A 118 -0.69 -16.33 7.56
C GLU A 118 0.77 -15.87 7.39
N ALA A 119 1.74 -16.71 7.76
CA ALA A 119 3.15 -16.39 7.61
C ALA A 119 3.55 -16.17 6.13
N HIS A 120 2.97 -16.92 5.20
CA HIS A 120 3.22 -16.75 3.76
C HIS A 120 2.58 -15.46 3.25
N LEU A 121 1.35 -15.17 3.68
CA LEU A 121 0.64 -13.93 3.32
C LEU A 121 1.40 -12.68 3.78
N LEU A 122 1.91 -12.69 5.02
CA LEU A 122 2.69 -11.59 5.56
C LEU A 122 4.05 -11.43 4.87
N LEU A 123 4.73 -12.55 4.56
CA LEU A 123 6.00 -12.51 3.83
C LEU A 123 5.81 -11.99 2.40
N TRP A 124 4.76 -12.43 1.72
CA TRP A 124 4.38 -11.96 0.39
C TRP A 124 4.10 -10.46 0.40
N ALA A 125 3.25 -9.98 1.32
CA ALA A 125 2.93 -8.56 1.41
C ALA A 125 4.16 -7.73 1.78
N ARG A 126 5.02 -8.23 2.69
CA ARG A 126 6.26 -7.55 3.05
C ARG A 126 7.17 -7.37 1.84
N ARG A 127 7.38 -8.43 1.05
CA ARG A 127 8.17 -8.35 -0.18
C ARG A 127 7.63 -7.29 -1.13
N HIS A 128 6.32 -7.28 -1.37
CA HIS A 128 5.72 -6.31 -2.28
C HIS A 128 5.74 -4.87 -1.74
N LEU A 129 5.69 -4.68 -0.43
CA LEU A 129 5.94 -3.39 0.19
C LEU A 129 7.40 -2.94 0.04
N ASP A 130 8.36 -3.85 0.18
CA ASP A 130 9.76 -3.54 -0.07
C ASP A 130 9.97 -3.19 -1.56
N ASP A 131 9.36 -3.93 -2.49
CA ASP A 131 9.37 -3.62 -3.94
C ASP A 131 8.71 -2.27 -4.24
N TYR A 132 7.59 -1.94 -3.56
CA TYR A 132 6.94 -0.63 -3.65
C TYR A 132 7.86 0.51 -3.22
N LEU A 133 8.63 0.34 -2.14
CA LEU A 133 9.57 1.37 -1.69
C LEU A 133 10.71 1.57 -2.70
N VAL A 134 11.23 0.50 -3.30
CA VAL A 134 12.21 0.59 -4.39
C VAL A 134 11.64 1.31 -5.60
N PHE A 135 10.40 1.00 -5.97
CA PHE A 135 9.66 1.66 -7.04
C PHE A 135 9.48 3.15 -6.77
N VAL A 136 8.96 3.53 -5.60
CA VAL A 136 8.79 4.94 -5.21
C VAL A 136 10.11 5.69 -5.25
N GLN A 137 11.18 5.08 -4.75
CA GLN A 137 12.51 5.69 -4.78
C GLN A 137 13.00 5.94 -6.21
N ALA A 138 12.75 5.03 -7.13
CA ALA A 138 13.11 5.18 -8.54
C ALA A 138 12.30 6.28 -9.24
N GLU A 139 11.06 6.51 -8.80
CA GLU A 139 10.14 7.51 -9.37
C GLU A 139 10.16 8.86 -8.65
N LEU A 140 11.09 9.10 -7.71
CA LEU A 140 11.15 10.38 -7.00
C LEU A 140 11.36 11.58 -7.93
N ASP A 141 12.08 11.41 -9.03
CA ASP A 141 12.27 12.48 -10.01
C ASP A 141 10.96 12.79 -10.76
N THR A 142 10.18 11.77 -11.14
CA THR A 142 8.82 11.93 -11.68
C THR A 142 7.93 12.71 -10.72
N VAL A 143 7.98 12.38 -9.43
CA VAL A 143 7.24 13.10 -8.37
C VAL A 143 7.70 14.56 -8.26
N ARG A 144 9.01 14.83 -8.29
CA ARG A 144 9.55 16.20 -8.24
C ARG A 144 9.07 17.04 -9.41
N ASP A 145 9.11 16.50 -10.62
CA ASP A 145 8.70 17.18 -11.84
C ASP A 145 7.21 17.54 -11.79
N GLN A 146 6.38 16.61 -11.31
CA GLN A 146 4.95 16.85 -11.15
C GLN A 146 4.65 17.93 -10.12
N LEU A 147 5.28 17.89 -8.95
CA LEU A 147 5.10 18.91 -7.93
C LEU A 147 5.57 20.30 -8.40
N THR A 148 6.67 20.35 -9.15
CA THR A 148 7.18 21.60 -9.75
C THR A 148 6.18 22.16 -10.77
N THR A 149 5.60 21.29 -11.60
CA THR A 149 4.57 21.66 -12.57
C THR A 149 3.31 22.20 -11.88
N ALA A 150 2.84 21.52 -10.83
CA ALA A 150 1.69 21.96 -10.04
C ALA A 150 1.92 23.35 -9.41
N GLN A 151 3.12 23.60 -8.90
CA GLN A 151 3.50 24.90 -8.34
C GLN A 151 3.53 26.02 -9.39
N GLN A 152 3.99 25.73 -10.62
CA GLN A 152 4.09 26.70 -11.71
C GLN A 152 2.75 26.97 -12.41
N GLY A 153 1.91 25.95 -12.58
CA GLY A 153 0.63 26.05 -13.30
C GLY A 153 -0.44 26.87 -12.56
N ARG A 154 -0.20 27.23 -11.30
CA ARG A 154 -1.12 28.02 -10.45
C ARG A 154 -0.58 29.40 -10.07
N ALA A 155 0.60 29.81 -10.58
CA ALA A 155 1.21 31.14 -10.41
C ALA A 155 0.83 32.11 -11.52
#